data_AF-W9Y6K6-F1
#
_entry.id   AF-W9Y6K6-F1
#
_cell.length_a   1.000
_cell.length_b   1.000
_cell.length_c   1.000
_cell.angle_alpha   90.00
_cell.angle_beta   90.00
_cell.angle_gamma   90.00
#
_symmetry.space_group_name_H-M   'P 1'
#
loop_
_entity.id
_entity.type
_entity.pdbx_description
1 polymer ?
#
loop_
_entity_poly.entity_id
_entity_poly.type
_entity_poly.pdbx_seq_one_letter_code
_entity_poly.pdbx_strand_id
1 'polypeptide(L)'
;MSFLKSSALLGALTLVSKVSAHGFVQGIVAGGVWHSGYSPLFQYQHPTPVVAGWSIPEDINNGFVSDYTSPDIICHKGATPGGDYITVAAGDTVELQWTVWQHDHHGPVLDYLASCGDDCTTVDKTKLLFNKIDAGGLVDGSKGPGIWASDDLVTNNSSWVVTIPSSIAPGKYVLRHEIIALHVAETVGGAQNYPQCINLEITSSGTNSLNTGTLGTDLYDAHDPGILINIYQTLTSYIIPGPPLFDGSSSASQPSVLASATASATSTISAAASTSPVVSAATISPAAPFSNSTTKSHGVSITASLSKPAAAQTPASEASPQTEPTTPASTAEPTPVESPEPVETAPAIPSAPGAGEIPPTGVSPVSFSSTVTGRIGKPTRFVCYIEE
;
A
#
# COMPACT_ATOMS: atom_id res chain seq x y z
N MET A 1 -45.27 56.59 -15.38
CA MET A 1 -45.39 55.23 -14.79
C MET A 1 -45.16 54.21 -15.89
N SER A 2 -44.01 53.57 -15.94
CA SER A 2 -43.82 52.28 -16.63
C SER A 2 -42.56 51.65 -16.05
N PHE A 3 -42.75 50.58 -15.27
CA PHE A 3 -41.70 49.84 -14.60
C PHE A 3 -41.13 48.79 -15.56
N LEU A 4 -39.84 48.89 -15.85
CA LEU A 4 -39.05 47.81 -16.47
C LEU A 4 -38.89 46.68 -15.45
N LYS A 5 -39.37 45.48 -15.79
CA LYS A 5 -39.07 44.25 -15.07
C LYS A 5 -37.76 43.67 -15.62
N SER A 6 -36.65 43.86 -14.91
CA SER A 6 -35.43 43.08 -15.12
C SER A 6 -35.52 41.79 -14.32
N SER A 7 -35.78 40.68 -15.00
CA SER A 7 -35.62 39.34 -14.43
C SER A 7 -34.13 39.03 -14.31
N ALA A 8 -33.60 39.07 -13.09
CA ALA A 8 -32.29 38.51 -12.78
C ALA A 8 -32.46 37.02 -12.45
N LEU A 9 -32.02 36.15 -13.37
CA LEU A 9 -31.92 34.71 -13.15
C LEU A 9 -30.59 34.44 -12.44
N LEU A 10 -30.62 34.23 -11.12
CA LEU A 10 -29.45 33.80 -10.35
C LEU A 10 -29.24 32.30 -10.60
N GLY A 11 -28.20 31.96 -11.36
CA GLY A 11 -27.74 30.58 -11.52
C GLY A 11 -26.97 30.14 -10.27
N ALA A 12 -27.51 29.18 -9.53
CA ALA A 12 -26.79 28.51 -8.44
C ALA A 12 -25.80 27.51 -9.04
N LEU A 13 -24.51 27.85 -9.01
CA LEU A 13 -23.42 26.95 -9.39
C LEU A 13 -23.12 26.03 -8.19
N THR A 14 -23.73 24.87 -8.15
CA THR A 14 -23.39 23.82 -7.17
C THR A 14 -22.02 23.25 -7.52
N LEU A 15 -20.99 23.68 -6.77
CA LEU A 15 -19.70 22.99 -6.71
C LEU A 15 -19.92 21.63 -6.03
N VAL A 16 -20.06 20.58 -6.83
CA VAL A 16 -20.03 19.21 -6.31
C VAL A 16 -18.58 18.91 -5.97
N SER A 17 -18.22 19.07 -4.70
CA SER A 17 -16.96 18.58 -4.15
C SER A 17 -16.91 17.07 -4.36
N LYS A 18 -16.10 16.60 -5.32
CA LYS A 18 -15.78 15.19 -5.45
C LYS A 18 -14.86 14.82 -4.29
N VAL A 19 -15.44 14.43 -3.16
CA VAL A 19 -14.69 13.83 -2.06
C VAL A 19 -14.38 12.39 -2.49
N SER A 20 -13.19 12.16 -3.05
CA SER A 20 -12.68 10.80 -3.27
C SER A 20 -12.21 10.27 -1.93
N ALA A 21 -13.09 9.61 -1.19
CA ALA A 21 -12.83 9.16 0.20
C ALA A 21 -11.80 8.01 0.32
N HIS A 22 -11.14 7.64 -0.77
CA HIS A 22 -10.61 6.31 -1.04
C HIS A 22 -9.41 6.46 -1.99
N GLY A 23 -8.27 5.82 -1.69
CA GLY A 23 -6.98 6.06 -2.36
C GLY A 23 -6.13 4.82 -2.61
N PHE A 24 -5.08 4.98 -3.42
CA PHE A 24 -4.10 3.94 -3.76
C PHE A 24 -2.70 4.55 -3.88
N VAL A 25 -1.65 3.72 -3.91
CA VAL A 25 -0.27 4.18 -4.14
C VAL A 25 -0.11 4.55 -5.61
N GLN A 26 -0.04 5.85 -5.91
CA GLN A 26 0.08 6.38 -7.27
C GLN A 26 1.53 6.43 -7.76
N GLY A 27 2.50 6.51 -6.85
CA GLY A 27 3.91 6.66 -7.18
C GLY A 27 4.81 6.01 -6.15
N ILE A 28 5.97 5.55 -6.60
CA ILE A 28 7.01 4.97 -5.76
C ILE A 28 8.33 5.68 -6.11
N VAL A 29 9.01 6.24 -5.13
CA VAL A 29 10.35 6.82 -5.31
C VAL A 29 11.39 5.94 -4.63
N ALA A 30 12.33 5.43 -5.42
CA ALA A 30 13.42 4.59 -4.94
C ALA A 30 14.74 5.07 -5.55
N GLY A 31 15.77 5.29 -4.72
CA GLY A 31 17.04 5.86 -5.19
C GLY A 31 16.90 7.23 -5.89
N GLY A 32 15.86 8.01 -5.55
CA GLY A 32 15.53 9.28 -6.21
C GLY A 32 14.87 9.16 -7.58
N VAL A 33 14.56 7.94 -8.04
CA VAL A 33 13.86 7.67 -9.30
C VAL A 33 12.38 7.41 -9.02
N TRP A 34 11.52 8.10 -9.77
CA TRP A 34 10.07 7.90 -9.68
C TRP A 34 9.62 6.73 -10.58
N HIS A 35 8.78 5.87 -10.02
CA HIS A 35 8.11 4.76 -10.69
C HIS A 35 6.60 4.94 -10.51
N SER A 36 5.84 4.64 -11.56
CA SER A 36 4.38 4.64 -11.46
C SER A 36 3.91 3.49 -10.58
N GLY A 37 3.01 3.80 -9.64
CA GLY A 37 2.17 2.78 -9.03
C GLY A 37 1.16 2.22 -10.03
N TYR A 38 0.39 1.22 -9.59
CA TYR A 38 -0.72 0.71 -10.40
C TYR A 38 -1.97 1.55 -10.13
N SER A 39 -2.61 2.05 -11.19
CA SER A 39 -3.96 2.59 -11.10
C SER A 39 -4.97 1.54 -11.57
N PRO A 40 -6.09 1.32 -10.84
CA PRO A 40 -7.20 0.49 -11.30
C PRO A 40 -7.69 0.82 -12.71
N LEU A 41 -7.50 2.06 -13.17
CA LEU A 41 -7.91 2.51 -14.50
C LEU A 41 -6.97 2.08 -15.63
N PHE A 42 -5.79 1.53 -15.32
CA PHE A 42 -4.85 1.00 -16.33
C PHE A 42 -5.46 -0.12 -17.17
N GLN A 43 -6.43 -0.87 -16.61
CA GLN A 43 -7.16 -1.91 -17.34
C GLN A 43 -7.91 -1.40 -18.59
N TYR A 44 -8.19 -0.10 -18.66
CA TYR A 44 -8.87 0.54 -19.79
C TYR A 44 -7.92 1.21 -20.80
N GLN A 45 -6.61 1.12 -20.57
CA GLN A 45 -5.59 1.69 -21.45
C GLN A 45 -5.04 0.66 -22.42
N HIS A 46 -4.66 1.13 -23.62
CA HIS A 46 -4.11 0.28 -24.69
C HIS A 46 -2.88 0.96 -25.34
N PRO A 47 -1.67 0.36 -25.26
CA PRO A 47 -1.35 -0.84 -24.47
C PRO A 47 -1.52 -0.59 -22.95
N THR A 48 -1.84 -1.63 -22.19
CA THR A 48 -1.92 -1.55 -20.73
C THR A 48 -0.52 -1.27 -20.16
N PRO A 49 -0.36 -0.25 -19.30
CA PRO A 49 0.92 0.01 -18.65
C PRO A 49 1.42 -1.20 -17.86
N VAL A 50 2.70 -1.52 -18.00
CA VAL A 50 3.39 -2.53 -17.21
C VAL A 50 4.17 -1.82 -16.12
N VAL A 51 3.88 -2.14 -14.86
CA VAL A 51 4.48 -1.51 -13.68
C VAL A 51 4.81 -2.56 -12.61
N ALA A 52 5.63 -2.17 -11.63
CA ALA A 52 6.00 -3.04 -10.51
C ALA A 52 4.89 -3.18 -9.46
N GLY A 53 3.98 -2.19 -9.38
CA GLY A 53 2.76 -2.29 -8.59
C GLY A 53 1.85 -3.40 -9.11
N TRP A 54 1.29 -4.18 -8.19
CA TRP A 54 0.35 -5.25 -8.53
C TRP A 54 -0.94 -4.68 -9.10
N SER A 55 -1.52 -5.39 -10.06
CA SER A 55 -2.81 -4.99 -10.60
C SER A 55 -3.89 -5.16 -9.53
N ILE A 56 -4.89 -4.27 -9.51
CA ILE A 56 -6.04 -4.30 -8.59
C ILE A 56 -7.32 -3.89 -9.37
N PRO A 57 -7.70 -4.64 -10.42
CA PRO A 57 -8.72 -4.21 -11.38
C PRO A 57 -10.13 -4.11 -10.78
N GLU A 58 -10.37 -4.74 -9.64
CA GLU A 58 -11.66 -4.71 -8.94
C GLU A 58 -11.78 -3.53 -7.97
N ASP A 59 -10.67 -2.80 -7.73
CA ASP A 59 -10.63 -1.65 -6.82
C ASP A 59 -10.95 -0.31 -7.53
N ILE A 60 -11.95 -0.30 -8.41
CA ILE A 60 -12.28 0.89 -9.23
C ILE A 60 -12.78 2.06 -8.38
N ASN A 61 -13.29 1.78 -7.18
CA ASN A 61 -13.75 2.78 -6.23
C ASN A 61 -12.68 3.20 -5.20
N ASN A 62 -11.42 2.77 -5.39
CA ASN A 62 -10.30 2.94 -4.45
C ASN A 62 -10.61 2.44 -3.01
N GLY A 63 -11.50 1.46 -2.91
CA GLY A 63 -12.05 0.95 -1.67
C GLY A 63 -11.06 0.14 -0.83
N PHE A 64 -11.62 -0.63 0.10
CA PHE A 64 -10.88 -1.39 1.11
C PHE A 64 -11.26 -2.86 1.12
N VAL A 65 -10.47 -3.65 1.85
CA VAL A 65 -10.76 -5.03 2.24
C VAL A 65 -11.08 -5.05 3.74
N SER A 66 -12.10 -5.81 4.15
CA SER A 66 -12.41 -6.06 5.57
C SER A 66 -12.68 -7.54 5.88
N ASP A 67 -12.67 -8.40 4.85
CA ASP A 67 -12.67 -9.85 5.01
C ASP A 67 -11.23 -10.36 4.98
N TYR A 68 -10.72 -10.72 6.16
CA TYR A 68 -9.34 -11.19 6.34
C TYR A 68 -9.13 -12.65 5.93
N THR A 69 -10.20 -13.40 5.68
CA THR A 69 -10.11 -14.77 5.16
C THR A 69 -10.02 -14.82 3.63
N SER A 70 -10.37 -13.72 2.96
CA SER A 70 -10.30 -13.60 1.50
C SER A 70 -8.86 -13.44 1.01
N PRO A 71 -8.47 -14.04 -0.13
CA PRO A 71 -7.22 -13.74 -0.82
C PRO A 71 -7.03 -12.26 -1.20
N ASP A 72 -8.08 -11.44 -1.12
CA ASP A 72 -8.01 -10.00 -1.36
C ASP A 72 -7.19 -9.27 -0.30
N ILE A 73 -7.11 -9.78 0.94
CA ILE A 73 -6.31 -9.11 1.99
C ILE A 73 -4.80 -9.13 1.70
N ILE A 74 -4.37 -10.03 0.81
CA ILE A 74 -2.97 -10.24 0.46
C ILE A 74 -2.42 -9.01 -0.27
N CYS A 75 -3.06 -8.61 -1.38
CA CYS A 75 -2.60 -7.54 -2.27
C CYS A 75 -3.74 -6.70 -2.86
N HIS A 76 -4.91 -6.69 -2.21
CA HIS A 76 -6.18 -6.09 -2.64
C HIS A 76 -7.00 -6.93 -3.63
N LYS A 77 -8.17 -6.41 -3.99
CA LYS A 77 -9.25 -7.05 -4.74
C LYS A 77 -8.86 -7.36 -6.16
N GLY A 78 -9.07 -8.61 -6.56
CA GLY A 78 -8.73 -9.11 -7.89
C GLY A 78 -7.23 -9.06 -8.18
N ALA A 79 -6.38 -8.92 -7.16
CA ALA A 79 -4.99 -8.54 -7.41
C ALA A 79 -4.19 -9.64 -8.11
N THR A 80 -3.41 -9.25 -9.12
CA THR A 80 -2.44 -10.09 -9.82
C THR A 80 -1.05 -9.47 -9.80
N PRO A 81 0.03 -10.28 -9.89
CA PRO A 81 1.38 -9.76 -9.77
C PRO A 81 1.74 -8.66 -10.77
N GLY A 82 2.54 -7.68 -10.31
CA GLY A 82 3.12 -6.66 -11.17
C GLY A 82 4.01 -7.27 -12.25
N GLY A 83 4.12 -6.60 -13.39
CA GLY A 83 4.88 -7.10 -14.55
C GLY A 83 6.32 -6.55 -14.64
N ASP A 84 6.71 -5.69 -13.71
CA ASP A 84 8.05 -5.09 -13.64
C ASP A 84 8.61 -5.16 -12.20
N TYR A 85 9.82 -4.65 -11.98
CA TYR A 85 10.49 -4.56 -10.68
C TYR A 85 11.04 -3.15 -10.43
N ILE A 86 11.11 -2.78 -9.15
CA ILE A 86 11.91 -1.64 -8.70
C ILE A 86 13.17 -2.20 -8.02
N THR A 87 14.34 -1.91 -8.57
CA THR A 87 15.61 -2.34 -7.99
C THR A 87 16.02 -1.41 -6.85
N VAL A 88 16.33 -1.96 -5.68
CA VAL A 88 16.77 -1.21 -4.48
C VAL A 88 17.92 -1.93 -3.79
N ALA A 89 18.79 -1.20 -3.08
CA ALA A 89 19.75 -1.84 -2.19
C ALA A 89 19.13 -2.07 -0.81
N ALA A 90 19.53 -3.14 -0.14
CA ALA A 90 19.20 -3.33 1.27
C ALA A 90 19.85 -2.20 2.09
N GLY A 91 19.07 -1.57 2.98
CA GLY A 91 19.42 -0.34 3.68
C GLY A 91 18.90 0.93 3.02
N ASP A 92 18.50 0.89 1.74
CA ASP A 92 17.88 2.03 1.08
C ASP A 92 16.44 2.25 1.56
N THR A 93 15.94 3.44 1.29
CA THR A 93 14.55 3.81 1.52
C THR A 93 13.73 3.75 0.23
N VAL A 94 12.47 3.38 0.36
CA VAL A 94 11.43 3.47 -0.67
C VAL A 94 10.34 4.40 -0.16
N GLU A 95 10.02 5.45 -0.91
CA GLU A 95 8.91 6.36 -0.61
C GLU A 95 7.68 5.95 -1.42
N LEU A 96 6.58 5.70 -0.73
CA LEU A 96 5.28 5.34 -1.30
C LEU A 96 4.36 6.55 -1.27
N GLN A 97 3.99 7.04 -2.45
CA GLN A 97 3.16 8.23 -2.63
C GLN A 97 1.73 7.80 -2.92
N TRP A 98 0.83 8.10 -2.00
CA TRP A 98 -0.60 7.87 -2.16
C TRP A 98 -1.25 9.00 -2.95
N THR A 99 -2.38 8.70 -3.58
CA THR A 99 -3.40 9.73 -3.82
C THR A 99 -3.77 10.40 -2.49
N VAL A 100 -4.32 11.61 -2.53
CA VAL A 100 -4.70 12.36 -1.31
C VAL A 100 -5.43 11.47 -0.29
N TRP A 101 -4.79 11.24 0.86
CA TRP A 101 -5.36 10.48 1.95
C TRP A 101 -6.28 11.37 2.80
N GLN A 102 -7.45 10.85 3.17
CA GLN A 102 -8.42 11.62 3.93
C GLN A 102 -7.97 11.75 5.39
N HIS A 103 -8.08 12.96 5.94
CA HIS A 103 -7.60 13.24 7.29
C HIS A 103 -8.40 12.54 8.39
N ASP A 104 -9.66 12.18 8.14
CA ASP A 104 -10.51 11.43 9.08
C ASP A 104 -10.24 9.92 9.07
N HIS A 105 -9.44 9.41 8.12
CA HIS A 105 -9.04 7.99 8.04
C HIS A 105 -7.80 7.72 8.90
N HIS A 106 -7.96 7.91 10.21
CA HIS A 106 -6.96 7.66 11.22
C HIS A 106 -6.65 6.16 11.36
N GLY A 107 -5.37 5.80 11.47
CA GLY A 107 -4.96 4.44 11.79
C GLY A 107 -3.49 4.12 11.49
N PRO A 108 -3.07 2.86 11.68
CA PRO A 108 -1.69 2.46 11.45
C PRO A 108 -1.33 2.42 9.97
N VAL A 109 -0.02 2.47 9.73
CA VAL A 109 0.61 2.22 8.43
C VAL A 109 1.64 1.11 8.64
N LEU A 110 1.59 0.06 7.82
CA LEU A 110 2.38 -1.16 7.99
C LEU A 110 3.05 -1.56 6.68
N ASP A 111 4.25 -2.10 6.78
CA ASP A 111 5.02 -2.58 5.64
C ASP A 111 5.54 -3.99 5.89
N TYR A 112 5.43 -4.83 4.87
CA TYR A 112 5.84 -6.22 4.91
C TYR A 112 6.66 -6.59 3.70
N LEU A 113 7.64 -7.50 3.87
CA LEU A 113 8.32 -8.16 2.77
C LEU A 113 7.99 -9.66 2.76
N ALA A 114 7.75 -10.20 1.57
CA ALA A 114 7.65 -11.63 1.30
C ALA A 114 8.56 -12.01 0.13
N SER A 115 9.34 -13.07 0.27
CA SER A 115 10.17 -13.59 -0.83
C SER A 115 9.29 -14.21 -1.92
N CYS A 116 9.60 -13.91 -3.19
CA CYS A 116 8.94 -14.51 -4.34
C CYS A 116 9.62 -15.80 -4.82
N GLY A 117 10.77 -16.16 -4.23
CA GLY A 117 11.71 -17.09 -4.85
C GLY A 117 12.30 -16.48 -6.12
N ASP A 118 12.13 -17.15 -7.26
CA ASP A 118 12.81 -16.79 -8.51
C ASP A 118 12.12 -15.66 -9.30
N ASP A 119 10.80 -15.47 -9.13
CA ASP A 119 10.03 -14.52 -9.93
C ASP A 119 8.73 -14.07 -9.24
N CYS A 120 8.64 -12.78 -8.92
CA CYS A 120 7.41 -12.15 -8.45
C CYS A 120 6.35 -12.02 -9.53
N THR A 121 6.69 -11.92 -10.82
CA THR A 121 5.69 -11.65 -11.88
C THR A 121 4.73 -12.82 -12.12
N THR A 122 5.08 -14.00 -11.60
CA THR A 122 4.30 -15.23 -11.71
C THR A 122 4.02 -15.89 -10.36
N VAL A 123 4.33 -15.21 -9.25
CA VAL A 123 4.20 -15.78 -7.90
C VAL A 123 2.74 -16.03 -7.53
N ASP A 124 2.48 -17.17 -6.90
CA ASP A 124 1.20 -17.47 -6.28
C ASP A 124 1.07 -16.68 -4.97
N LYS A 125 0.27 -15.62 -5.00
CA LYS A 125 0.10 -14.70 -3.86
C LYS A 125 -0.35 -15.40 -2.58
N THR A 126 -1.06 -16.52 -2.68
CA THR A 126 -1.57 -17.28 -1.53
C THR A 126 -0.47 -18.02 -0.77
N LYS A 127 0.75 -18.10 -1.32
CA LYS A 127 1.91 -18.75 -0.70
C LYS A 127 2.93 -17.77 -0.15
N LEU A 128 2.71 -16.46 -0.30
CA LEU A 128 3.62 -15.43 0.19
C LEU A 128 3.63 -15.44 1.72
N LEU A 129 4.84 -15.45 2.29
CA LEU A 129 5.09 -15.39 3.72
C LEU A 129 5.61 -14.00 4.08
N PHE A 130 4.73 -13.19 4.66
CA PHE A 130 5.00 -11.79 4.99
C PHE A 130 5.73 -11.66 6.32
N ASN A 131 6.77 -10.83 6.32
CA ASN A 131 7.52 -10.40 7.49
C ASN A 131 7.35 -8.89 7.65
N LYS A 132 6.87 -8.43 8.80
CA LYS A 132 6.63 -7.01 9.06
C LYS A 132 7.96 -6.27 9.20
N ILE A 133 8.28 -5.34 8.31
CA ILE A 133 9.55 -4.62 8.29
C ILE A 133 9.45 -3.17 8.75
N ASP A 134 8.25 -2.60 8.78
CA ASP A 134 7.97 -1.31 9.41
C ASP A 134 6.53 -1.29 9.90
N ALA A 135 6.27 -0.49 10.93
CA ALA A 135 4.94 -0.18 11.40
C ALA A 135 4.90 1.12 12.21
N GLY A 136 4.01 2.01 11.81
CA GLY A 136 3.54 3.14 12.60
C GLY A 136 2.12 2.88 13.13
N GLY A 137 1.86 3.31 14.36
CA GLY A 137 0.54 3.16 15.01
C GLY A 137 0.03 4.47 15.59
N LEU A 138 -0.51 4.41 16.81
CA LEU A 138 -0.92 5.58 17.58
C LEU A 138 0.31 6.36 18.08
N VAL A 139 0.38 7.64 17.71
CA VAL A 139 1.45 8.59 18.11
C VAL A 139 1.05 9.35 19.38
N ASP A 140 -0.19 9.82 19.44
CA ASP A 140 -0.77 10.49 20.62
C ASP A 140 -2.24 10.10 20.80
N GLY A 141 -2.54 9.35 21.85
CA GLY A 141 -3.90 8.93 22.21
C GLY A 141 -4.53 9.71 23.36
N SER A 142 -3.94 10.85 23.77
CA SER A 142 -4.43 11.62 24.92
C SER A 142 -5.86 12.13 24.75
N LYS A 143 -6.30 12.35 23.51
CA LYS A 143 -7.67 12.72 23.12
C LYS A 143 -8.06 12.02 21.82
N GLY A 144 -9.21 11.34 21.79
CA GLY A 144 -9.76 10.75 20.57
C GLY A 144 -10.09 11.80 19.49
N PRO A 145 -9.89 11.51 18.18
CA PRO A 145 -9.40 10.24 17.63
C PRO A 145 -7.89 9.98 17.82
N GLY A 146 -7.11 10.97 18.25
CA GLY A 146 -5.65 10.88 18.43
C GLY A 146 -4.85 11.36 17.22
N ILE A 147 -3.53 11.20 17.28
CA ILE A 147 -2.61 11.36 16.15
C ILE A 147 -2.07 9.97 15.81
N TRP A 148 -2.10 9.62 14.54
CA TRP A 148 -1.74 8.29 14.03
C TRP A 148 -0.66 8.38 12.95
N ALA A 149 -0.10 7.23 12.61
CA ALA A 149 0.80 7.10 11.47
C ALA A 149 0.20 7.61 10.15
N SER A 150 -1.11 7.45 9.93
CA SER A 150 -1.75 8.04 8.75
C SER A 150 -1.78 9.58 8.77
N ASP A 151 -1.74 10.22 9.95
CA ASP A 151 -1.61 11.68 10.06
C ASP A 151 -0.19 12.16 9.72
N ASP A 152 0.83 11.39 10.09
CA ASP A 152 2.21 11.62 9.66
C ASP A 152 2.32 11.48 8.12
N LEU A 153 1.68 10.45 7.54
CA LEU A 153 1.58 10.25 6.09
C LEU A 153 0.94 11.46 5.39
N VAL A 154 -0.19 11.95 5.92
CA VAL A 154 -0.89 13.14 5.37
C VAL A 154 0.02 14.37 5.46
N THR A 155 0.70 14.56 6.58
CA THR A 155 1.64 15.68 6.79
C THR A 155 2.83 15.60 5.83
N ASN A 156 3.26 14.40 5.47
CA ASN A 156 4.25 14.12 4.44
C ASN A 156 3.67 14.10 3.02
N ASN A 157 2.67 14.95 2.76
CA ASN A 157 2.12 15.14 1.43
C ASN A 157 1.55 13.83 0.84
N SER A 158 0.87 13.06 1.69
CA SER A 158 0.35 11.71 1.41
C SER A 158 1.44 10.69 1.03
N SER A 159 2.59 10.73 1.72
CA SER A 159 3.72 9.84 1.44
C SER A 159 4.23 9.12 2.69
N TRP A 160 4.68 7.89 2.52
CA TRP A 160 5.28 7.05 3.57
C TRP A 160 6.64 6.55 3.13
N VAL A 161 7.64 6.60 4.00
CA VAL A 161 8.99 6.13 3.70
C VAL A 161 9.25 4.85 4.48
N VAL A 162 9.54 3.77 3.76
CA VAL A 162 9.96 2.48 4.34
C VAL A 162 11.45 2.27 4.09
N THR A 163 12.17 1.77 5.10
CA THR A 163 13.57 1.34 4.95
C THR A 163 13.63 -0.15 4.70
N ILE A 164 14.31 -0.57 3.64
CA ILE A 164 14.55 -2.00 3.36
C ILE A 164 15.61 -2.51 4.35
N PRO A 165 15.33 -3.54 5.17
CA PRO A 165 16.29 -4.00 6.16
C PRO A 165 17.62 -4.47 5.54
N SER A 166 18.74 -3.97 6.07
CA SER A 166 20.09 -4.26 5.56
C SER A 166 20.53 -5.72 5.71
N SER A 167 19.85 -6.50 6.56
CA SER A 167 20.13 -7.91 6.83
C SER A 167 19.53 -8.87 5.78
N ILE A 168 18.59 -8.40 4.96
CA ILE A 168 17.88 -9.22 3.98
C ILE A 168 18.82 -9.68 2.87
N ALA A 169 18.68 -10.93 2.44
CA ALA A 169 19.43 -11.50 1.34
C ALA A 169 19.04 -10.87 -0.01
N PRO A 170 19.96 -10.76 -0.98
CA PRO A 170 19.58 -10.33 -2.31
C PRO A 170 18.53 -11.26 -2.92
N GLY A 171 17.61 -10.72 -3.71
CA GLY A 171 16.54 -11.50 -4.31
C GLY A 171 15.32 -10.68 -4.71
N LYS A 172 14.24 -11.38 -5.05
CA LYS A 172 12.99 -10.79 -5.50
C LYS A 172 11.93 -10.91 -4.42
N TYR A 173 11.31 -9.80 -4.09
CA TYR A 173 10.38 -9.69 -2.98
C TYR A 173 9.13 -8.92 -3.37
N VAL A 174 8.01 -9.27 -2.74
CA VAL A 174 6.83 -8.40 -2.70
C VAL A 174 6.94 -7.52 -1.47
N LEU A 175 6.98 -6.20 -1.68
CA LEU A 175 6.65 -5.21 -0.65
C LEU A 175 5.14 -5.07 -0.60
N ARG A 176 4.53 -5.39 0.54
CA ARG A 176 3.13 -5.10 0.86
C ARG A 176 3.09 -3.93 1.82
N HIS A 177 2.65 -2.79 1.32
CA HIS A 177 2.41 -1.57 2.09
C HIS A 177 0.92 -1.42 2.35
N GLU A 178 0.52 -1.00 3.55
CA GLU A 178 -0.89 -0.93 3.92
C GLU A 178 -1.18 0.20 4.91
N ILE A 179 -2.30 0.89 4.68
CA ILE A 179 -2.97 1.71 5.70
C ILE A 179 -4.19 0.94 6.19
N ILE A 180 -4.45 0.96 7.49
CA ILE A 180 -5.71 0.45 8.07
C ILE A 180 -6.48 1.64 8.64
N ALA A 181 -7.61 2.02 8.04
CA ALA A 181 -8.44 3.11 8.55
C ALA A 181 -9.39 2.58 9.64
N LEU A 182 -9.40 3.26 10.80
CA LEU A 182 -10.09 2.83 12.02
C LEU A 182 -11.30 3.70 12.39
N HIS A 183 -11.69 4.65 11.53
CA HIS A 183 -12.75 5.63 11.81
C HIS A 183 -14.14 5.00 12.07
N VAL A 184 -14.37 3.75 11.66
CA VAL A 184 -15.58 2.96 11.96
C VAL A 184 -15.26 1.57 12.53
N ALA A 185 -14.07 1.41 13.12
CA ALA A 185 -13.56 0.14 13.64
C ALA A 185 -14.18 -0.31 14.98
N GLU A 186 -15.15 0.42 15.53
CA GLU A 186 -15.86 0.08 16.77
C GLU A 186 -16.83 -1.11 16.62
N THR A 187 -16.99 -1.62 15.40
CA THR A 187 -17.78 -2.81 15.08
C THR A 187 -16.96 -3.82 14.29
N VAL A 188 -17.27 -5.11 14.46
CA VAL A 188 -16.61 -6.20 13.72
C VAL A 188 -16.80 -5.99 12.21
N GLY A 189 -15.69 -6.04 11.46
CA GLY A 189 -15.67 -5.75 10.03
C GLY A 189 -15.68 -4.27 9.67
N GLY A 190 -15.59 -3.37 10.66
CA GLY A 190 -15.54 -1.92 10.45
C GLY A 190 -14.16 -1.38 10.09
N ALA A 191 -13.07 -2.04 10.50
CA ALA A 191 -11.73 -1.64 10.06
C ALA A 191 -11.58 -1.83 8.53
N GLN A 192 -10.90 -0.87 7.89
CA GLN A 192 -10.77 -0.81 6.44
C GLN A 192 -9.30 -0.92 6.05
N ASN A 193 -8.92 -2.02 5.40
CA ASN A 193 -7.55 -2.28 4.99
C ASN A 193 -7.32 -1.88 3.53
N TYR A 194 -6.20 -1.20 3.27
CA TYR A 194 -5.79 -0.72 1.96
C TYR A 194 -4.42 -1.30 1.57
N PRO A 195 -4.29 -2.61 1.32
CA PRO A 195 -3.01 -3.21 0.96
C PRO A 195 -2.63 -2.84 -0.48
N GLN A 196 -1.36 -2.51 -0.72
CA GLN A 196 -0.77 -2.22 -2.02
C GLN A 196 0.54 -3.01 -2.14
N CYS A 197 0.61 -3.89 -3.16
CA CYS A 197 1.78 -4.75 -3.38
C CYS A 197 2.65 -4.23 -4.52
N ILE A 198 3.97 -4.31 -4.34
CA ILE A 198 4.99 -3.84 -5.29
C ILE A 198 6.09 -4.89 -5.38
N ASN A 199 6.52 -5.22 -6.60
CA ASN A 199 7.67 -6.08 -6.83
C ASN A 199 8.98 -5.30 -6.65
N LEU A 200 9.85 -5.80 -5.79
CA LEU A 200 11.20 -5.28 -5.59
C LEU A 200 12.25 -6.32 -6.02
N GLU A 201 13.34 -5.84 -6.62
CA GLU A 201 14.57 -6.60 -6.76
C GLU A 201 15.62 -6.00 -5.82
N ILE A 202 15.91 -6.72 -4.74
CA ILE A 202 16.80 -6.25 -3.68
C ILE A 202 18.22 -6.71 -3.98
N THR A 203 19.14 -5.76 -4.08
CA THR A 203 20.59 -6.00 -4.07
C THR A 203 21.10 -5.89 -2.63
N SER A 204 21.94 -6.82 -2.18
CA SER A 204 22.34 -6.86 -0.77
C SER A 204 23.57 -7.73 -0.53
N SER A 205 24.26 -7.47 0.58
CA SER A 205 25.24 -8.39 1.18
C SER A 205 24.69 -9.15 2.40
N GLY A 206 23.42 -8.94 2.75
CA GLY A 206 22.72 -9.64 3.81
C GLY A 206 22.48 -11.12 3.48
N THR A 207 22.01 -11.87 4.47
CA THR A 207 21.87 -13.34 4.38
C THR A 207 20.50 -13.84 4.81
N ASN A 208 19.61 -12.98 5.31
CA ASN A 208 18.28 -13.39 5.72
C ASN A 208 17.33 -13.47 4.51
N SER A 209 17.03 -14.68 4.05
CA SER A 209 16.17 -14.92 2.87
C SER A 209 14.67 -14.78 3.12
N LEU A 210 14.22 -14.48 4.35
CA LEU A 210 12.80 -14.40 4.72
C LEU A 210 12.00 -15.65 4.35
N ASN A 211 12.59 -16.84 4.54
CA ASN A 211 11.94 -18.13 4.20
C ASN A 211 10.82 -18.53 5.17
N THR A 212 10.64 -17.77 6.25
CA THR A 212 9.56 -17.90 7.23
C THR A 212 8.75 -16.62 7.24
N GLY A 213 7.52 -16.66 7.72
CA GLY A 213 6.66 -15.48 7.85
C GLY A 213 5.22 -15.91 8.07
N THR A 214 4.31 -14.96 7.90
CA THR A 214 2.86 -15.18 8.06
C THR A 214 2.17 -15.15 6.71
N LEU A 215 1.28 -16.10 6.42
CA LEU A 215 0.47 -16.05 5.21
C LEU A 215 -0.40 -14.79 5.21
N GLY A 216 -0.67 -14.21 4.04
CA GLY A 216 -1.44 -12.97 3.97
C GLY A 216 -2.83 -13.07 4.62
N THR A 217 -3.51 -14.21 4.49
CA THR A 217 -4.82 -14.49 5.11
C THR A 217 -4.75 -14.78 6.62
N ASP A 218 -3.54 -14.92 7.16
CA ASP A 218 -3.29 -15.16 8.57
C ASP A 218 -2.70 -13.91 9.26
N LEU A 219 -2.63 -12.78 8.54
CA LEU A 219 -2.08 -11.53 9.07
C LEU A 219 -2.99 -10.90 10.13
N TYR A 220 -4.32 -11.00 9.98
CA TYR A 220 -5.28 -10.28 10.83
C TYR A 220 -6.47 -11.15 11.19
N ASP A 221 -7.00 -10.96 12.40
CA ASP A 221 -8.34 -11.43 12.79
C ASP A 221 -9.29 -10.24 12.98
N ALA A 222 -10.57 -10.42 12.66
CA ALA A 222 -11.59 -9.38 12.79
C ALA A 222 -11.81 -8.90 14.24
N HIS A 223 -11.33 -9.68 15.22
CA HIS A 223 -11.41 -9.38 16.66
C HIS A 223 -10.05 -9.02 17.26
N ASP A 224 -8.99 -8.87 16.45
CA ASP A 224 -7.72 -8.37 16.94
C ASP A 224 -7.93 -7.01 17.65
N PRO A 225 -7.27 -6.75 18.79
CA PRO A 225 -7.49 -5.53 19.58
C PRO A 225 -7.07 -4.24 18.85
N GLY A 226 -6.26 -4.35 17.80
CA GLY A 226 -5.91 -3.25 16.91
C GLY A 226 -6.86 -3.05 15.73
N ILE A 227 -7.78 -3.99 15.50
CA ILE A 227 -8.76 -4.03 14.41
C ILE A 227 -10.15 -3.67 14.93
N LEU A 228 -10.60 -4.32 16.02
CA LEU A 228 -11.87 -3.99 16.67
C LEU A 228 -11.60 -3.01 17.81
N ILE A 229 -11.73 -1.72 17.53
CA ILE A 229 -11.32 -0.65 18.44
C ILE A 229 -12.16 0.62 18.25
N ASN A 230 -12.53 1.26 19.35
CA ASN A 230 -13.08 2.61 19.34
C ASN A 230 -11.93 3.62 19.50
N ILE A 231 -11.63 4.40 18.45
CA ILE A 231 -10.57 5.41 18.47
C ILE A 231 -11.01 6.76 19.05
N TYR A 232 -12.32 6.99 19.23
CA TYR A 232 -12.88 8.26 19.69
C TYR A 232 -12.80 8.48 21.21
N GLN A 233 -12.25 7.50 21.93
CA GLN A 233 -11.92 7.61 23.36
C GLN A 233 -10.43 7.95 23.57
N THR A 234 -10.05 8.30 24.80
CA THR A 234 -8.63 8.36 25.17
C THR A 234 -8.04 6.94 25.12
N LEU A 235 -6.93 6.79 24.40
CA LEU A 235 -6.19 5.53 24.26
C LEU A 235 -4.83 5.68 24.94
N THR A 236 -4.54 4.82 25.92
CA THR A 236 -3.22 4.78 26.58
C THR A 236 -2.18 4.00 25.78
N SER A 237 -2.63 3.09 24.93
CA SER A 237 -1.81 2.33 24.00
C SER A 237 -2.66 1.83 22.82
N TYR A 238 -1.97 1.41 21.76
CA TYR A 238 -2.55 0.75 20.61
C TYR A 238 -1.70 -0.47 20.26
N ILE A 239 -2.33 -1.63 20.09
CA ILE A 239 -1.65 -2.86 19.67
C ILE A 239 -1.75 -2.92 18.14
N ILE A 240 -0.63 -2.67 17.47
CA ILE A 240 -0.57 -2.75 16.01
C ILE A 240 -0.85 -4.20 15.58
N PRO A 241 -1.82 -4.45 14.68
CA PRO A 241 -2.25 -5.79 14.31
C PRO A 241 -1.20 -6.55 13.48
N GLY A 242 -1.35 -7.87 13.41
CA GLY A 242 -0.48 -8.80 12.70
C GLY A 242 0.85 -9.14 13.38
N PRO A 243 1.74 -9.88 12.69
CA PRO A 243 2.89 -10.52 13.32
C PRO A 243 3.87 -9.51 13.94
N PRO A 244 4.75 -9.96 14.85
CA PRO A 244 5.82 -9.12 15.38
C PRO A 244 6.68 -8.50 14.28
N LEU A 245 7.31 -7.37 14.62
CA LEU A 245 8.27 -6.71 13.76
C LEU A 245 9.49 -7.63 13.55
N PHE A 246 9.99 -7.70 12.32
CA PHE A 246 11.14 -8.48 11.92
C PHE A 246 12.43 -8.02 12.60
N ASP A 247 13.27 -8.96 13.04
CA ASP A 247 14.55 -8.62 13.68
C ASP A 247 15.51 -7.90 12.70
N GLY A 248 15.97 -6.71 13.09
CA GLY A 248 16.82 -5.86 12.25
C GLY A 248 16.06 -4.85 11.38
N SER A 249 14.75 -4.74 11.57
CA SER A 249 13.99 -3.56 11.17
C SER A 249 14.12 -2.43 12.20
N SER A 250 13.71 -1.23 11.81
CA SER A 250 13.58 -0.08 12.69
C SER A 250 12.15 0.43 12.64
N SER A 251 11.47 0.51 13.79
CA SER A 251 10.27 1.34 13.94
C SER A 251 10.69 2.81 13.88
N ALA A 252 10.91 3.34 12.68
CA ALA A 252 11.44 4.67 12.49
C ALA A 252 10.30 5.70 12.53
N SER A 253 10.52 6.82 13.21
CA SER A 253 9.67 8.00 13.02
C SER A 253 9.80 8.44 11.56
N GLN A 254 8.66 8.74 10.91
CA GLN A 254 8.65 9.10 9.51
C GLN A 254 9.51 10.35 9.24
N PRO A 255 10.51 10.28 8.34
CA PRO A 255 11.30 11.44 7.98
C PRO A 255 10.43 12.43 7.18
N SER A 256 10.63 13.73 7.39
CA SER A 256 9.95 14.73 6.55
C SER A 256 10.46 14.64 5.12
N VAL A 257 9.57 14.33 4.17
CA VAL A 257 9.93 14.26 2.74
C VAL A 257 10.00 15.68 2.17
N LEU A 258 11.22 16.20 2.00
CA LEU A 258 11.44 17.41 1.21
C LEU A 258 11.51 16.99 -0.26
N ALA A 259 10.59 17.49 -1.09
CA ALA A 259 10.54 17.18 -2.51
C ALA A 259 11.91 17.39 -3.18
N SER A 260 12.57 16.30 -3.57
CA SER A 260 13.76 16.31 -4.41
C SER A 260 13.76 15.06 -5.28
N ALA A 261 12.82 15.01 -6.23
CA ALA A 261 12.90 14.12 -7.38
C ALA A 261 13.35 14.96 -8.59
N THR A 262 14.59 14.80 -9.03
CA THR A 262 15.06 15.36 -10.32
C THR A 262 14.65 14.42 -11.44
N ALA A 263 13.56 14.73 -12.13
CA ALA A 263 13.19 14.04 -13.36
C ALA A 263 14.23 14.33 -14.46
N SER A 264 15.10 13.36 -14.77
CA SER A 264 15.97 13.43 -15.96
C SER A 264 15.24 12.85 -17.16
N ALA A 265 14.52 13.69 -17.90
CA ALA A 265 13.99 13.34 -19.21
C ALA A 265 15.11 13.45 -20.26
N THR A 266 15.69 12.33 -20.69
CA THR A 266 16.55 12.32 -21.89
C THR A 266 15.71 11.87 -23.08
N SER A 267 15.19 12.84 -23.83
CA SER A 267 14.58 12.62 -25.14
C SER A 267 15.64 12.79 -26.22
N THR A 268 16.15 11.70 -26.80
CA THR A 268 16.82 11.76 -28.10
C THR A 268 16.09 10.88 -29.09
N ILE A 269 15.36 11.58 -29.95
CA ILE A 269 14.68 11.09 -31.14
C ILE A 269 15.77 10.63 -32.11
N SER A 270 15.73 9.38 -32.56
CA SER A 270 16.45 8.97 -33.77
C SER A 270 15.48 8.25 -34.70
N ALA A 271 15.03 8.99 -35.72
CA ALA A 271 14.34 8.45 -36.86
C ALA A 271 15.38 8.13 -37.95
N ALA A 272 15.36 6.91 -38.50
CA ALA A 272 15.21 6.69 -39.96
C ALA A 272 15.44 5.23 -40.38
N ALA A 273 14.46 4.77 -41.18
CA ALA A 273 14.59 4.04 -42.44
C ALA A 273 14.95 2.54 -42.46
N SER A 274 13.92 1.79 -42.84
CA SER A 274 13.87 0.51 -43.53
C SER A 274 14.64 0.46 -44.86
N THR A 275 15.50 -0.55 -45.05
CA THR A 275 15.76 -1.22 -46.35
C THR A 275 16.40 -2.62 -46.12
N SER A 276 15.72 -3.66 -46.57
CA SER A 276 16.32 -4.95 -47.04
C SER A 276 16.19 -4.97 -48.58
N PRO A 277 16.83 -5.87 -49.36
CA PRO A 277 17.68 -7.03 -49.03
C PRO A 277 19.00 -7.08 -49.86
N VAL A 278 19.77 -8.17 -49.79
CA VAL A 278 20.29 -8.97 -50.95
C VAL A 278 21.20 -10.11 -50.45
N VAL A 279 21.00 -11.26 -51.09
CA VAL A 279 21.64 -12.57 -50.93
C VAL A 279 23.02 -12.58 -51.59
N SER A 280 24.01 -13.31 -51.04
CA SER A 280 25.02 -13.95 -51.88
C SER A 280 25.59 -15.21 -51.23
N ALA A 281 25.57 -16.28 -52.01
CA ALA A 281 26.05 -17.62 -51.70
C ALA A 281 27.56 -17.76 -51.96
N ALA A 282 28.20 -18.70 -51.26
CA ALA A 282 29.38 -19.40 -51.75
C ALA A 282 29.40 -20.84 -51.24
N THR A 283 29.94 -21.71 -52.09
CA THR A 283 29.61 -23.13 -52.27
C THR A 283 30.82 -24.02 -51.93
N ILE A 284 30.62 -25.06 -51.11
CA ILE A 284 31.09 -26.49 -51.17
C ILE A 284 32.44 -26.77 -51.91
N SER A 285 33.48 -27.45 -51.37
CA SER A 285 33.67 -28.90 -51.04
C SER A 285 35.22 -29.21 -51.04
N PRO A 286 35.76 -30.45 -50.87
CA PRO A 286 35.28 -31.71 -50.26
C PRO A 286 36.32 -32.48 -49.34
N ALA A 287 35.80 -33.49 -48.61
CA ALA A 287 36.30 -34.88 -48.34
C ALA A 287 37.73 -35.13 -47.77
N ALA A 288 38.10 -36.15 -46.98
CA ALA A 288 37.56 -37.32 -46.25
C ALA A 288 38.83 -38.11 -45.74
N PRO A 289 38.81 -39.39 -45.29
CA PRO A 289 38.11 -40.08 -44.19
C PRO A 289 39.09 -40.85 -43.24
N PHE A 290 38.58 -41.89 -42.55
CA PHE A 290 39.19 -42.99 -41.74
C PHE A 290 39.01 -42.85 -40.21
N SER A 291 38.71 -43.87 -39.40
CA SER A 291 37.95 -45.14 -39.51
C SER A 291 38.00 -45.81 -38.12
N ASN A 292 36.87 -46.36 -37.67
CA ASN A 292 36.61 -47.49 -36.75
C ASN A 292 37.57 -47.95 -35.64
N SER A 293 37.00 -48.20 -34.43
CA SER A 293 36.76 -49.55 -33.86
C SER A 293 36.17 -49.47 -32.43
N THR A 294 34.91 -49.87 -32.20
CA THR A 294 34.42 -51.12 -31.53
C THR A 294 34.89 -51.44 -30.11
N THR A 295 33.96 -51.56 -29.14
CA THR A 295 33.66 -52.82 -28.38
C THR A 295 32.50 -52.70 -27.35
N LYS A 296 31.45 -53.51 -27.60
CA LYS A 296 30.61 -54.37 -26.73
C LYS A 296 30.05 -53.93 -25.34
N SER A 297 28.73 -53.70 -25.35
CA SER A 297 27.64 -54.30 -24.53
C SER A 297 27.95 -55.32 -23.43
N HIS A 298 27.28 -55.16 -22.27
CA HIS A 298 26.55 -56.22 -21.55
C HIS A 298 25.18 -55.66 -21.10
N GLY A 299 24.11 -56.39 -21.44
CA GLY A 299 22.74 -56.12 -20.98
C GLY A 299 22.33 -57.06 -19.85
N VAL A 300 21.32 -56.66 -19.10
CA VAL A 300 20.44 -57.55 -18.31
C VAL A 300 19.01 -57.05 -18.46
N SER A 301 18.18 -57.88 -19.11
CA SER A 301 16.72 -57.80 -19.09
C SER A 301 16.19 -58.52 -17.85
N ILE A 302 15.12 -57.99 -17.25
CA ILE A 302 14.18 -58.82 -16.49
C ILE A 302 12.75 -58.40 -16.82
N THR A 303 11.95 -59.39 -17.14
CA THR A 303 10.60 -59.34 -17.69
C THR A 303 9.54 -59.46 -16.59
N ALA A 304 8.40 -58.78 -16.81
CA ALA A 304 7.01 -59.13 -16.43
C ALA A 304 6.62 -59.31 -14.94
N SER A 305 5.55 -58.64 -14.49
CA SER A 305 4.16 -59.12 -14.62
C SER A 305 3.18 -58.34 -13.70
N LEU A 306 1.94 -58.19 -14.17
CA LEU A 306 0.77 -57.67 -13.45
C LEU A 306 0.36 -58.56 -12.27
N SER A 307 -0.15 -57.98 -11.18
CA SER A 307 -1.19 -58.56 -10.30
C SER A 307 -1.76 -57.54 -9.29
N LYS A 308 -3.09 -57.41 -9.28
CA LYS A 308 -3.95 -56.80 -8.25
C LYS A 308 -4.27 -57.87 -7.19
N PRO A 309 -4.33 -57.52 -5.89
CA PRO A 309 -5.55 -57.74 -5.08
C PRO A 309 -5.85 -56.51 -4.19
N ALA A 310 -7.10 -56.07 -4.06
CA ALA A 310 -8.15 -56.52 -3.12
C ALA A 310 -8.01 -55.93 -1.70
N ALA A 311 -9.15 -55.45 -1.19
CA ALA A 311 -9.33 -54.60 -0.02
C ALA A 311 -9.17 -55.31 1.34
N ALA A 312 -8.78 -54.54 2.36
CA ALA A 312 -9.07 -54.75 3.78
C ALA A 312 -8.89 -53.39 4.50
N GLN A 313 -9.98 -52.70 4.85
CA GLN A 313 -10.59 -52.65 6.19
C GLN A 313 -9.64 -52.13 7.29
N THR A 314 -9.97 -50.95 7.82
CA THR A 314 -9.51 -50.48 9.13
C THR A 314 -10.70 -49.77 9.80
N PRO A 315 -10.91 -49.93 11.12
CA PRO A 315 -12.20 -49.77 11.75
C PRO A 315 -12.54 -48.32 12.06
N ALA A 316 -13.84 -48.02 11.97
CA ALA A 316 -14.45 -46.85 12.58
C ALA A 316 -14.46 -47.00 14.12
N SER A 317 -14.02 -45.96 14.81
CA SER A 317 -14.32 -45.70 16.23
C SER A 317 -15.04 -44.34 16.25
N GLU A 318 -16.35 -44.36 16.34
CA GLU A 318 -17.16 -44.39 17.56
C GLU A 318 -17.55 -42.96 17.95
N ALA A 319 -18.75 -42.61 17.51
CA ALA A 319 -19.47 -41.41 17.88
C ALA A 319 -19.98 -41.53 19.32
N SER A 320 -19.98 -40.41 20.04
CA SER A 320 -20.77 -40.20 21.25
C SER A 320 -21.29 -38.76 21.29
N PRO A 321 -22.40 -38.51 22.00
CA PRO A 321 -23.52 -37.77 21.45
C PRO A 321 -23.54 -36.30 21.83
N GLN A 322 -24.05 -35.48 20.91
CA GLN A 322 -24.53 -34.13 21.22
C GLN A 322 -25.82 -34.24 22.06
N THR A 323 -25.74 -33.73 23.28
CA THR A 323 -26.89 -33.38 24.11
C THR A 323 -27.26 -31.92 23.83
N GLU A 324 -28.45 -31.75 23.27
CA GLU A 324 -29.23 -30.51 23.26
C GLU A 324 -29.59 -30.12 24.72
N PRO A 325 -29.70 -28.83 25.04
CA PRO A 325 -31.00 -28.38 25.55
C PRO A 325 -31.41 -26.97 25.08
N THR A 326 -32.58 -26.95 24.46
CA THR A 326 -33.73 -26.08 24.76
C THR A 326 -33.50 -24.61 25.13
N THR A 327 -33.86 -23.77 24.16
CA THR A 327 -34.34 -22.38 24.30
C THR A 327 -35.49 -22.26 25.32
N PRO A 328 -35.54 -21.15 26.07
CA PRO A 328 -36.80 -20.48 26.31
C PRO A 328 -36.79 -19.07 25.72
N ALA A 329 -37.82 -18.81 24.91
CA ALA A 329 -38.20 -17.48 24.47
C ALA A 329 -38.56 -16.60 25.67
N SER A 330 -38.05 -15.37 25.68
CA SER A 330 -38.56 -14.30 26.53
C SER A 330 -38.83 -13.08 25.67
N THR A 331 -40.12 -12.81 25.51
CA THR A 331 -40.71 -11.62 24.93
C THR A 331 -40.47 -10.43 25.86
N ALA A 332 -39.75 -9.41 25.38
CA ALA A 332 -39.74 -8.09 26.02
C ALA A 332 -40.30 -7.06 25.04
N GLU A 333 -41.42 -6.49 25.45
CA GLU A 333 -42.18 -5.39 24.84
C GLU A 333 -41.40 -4.06 24.98
N PRO A 334 -41.55 -3.08 24.05
CA PRO A 334 -40.71 -1.90 24.01
C PRO A 334 -41.13 -0.86 25.05
N THR A 335 -40.17 -0.32 25.80
CA THR A 335 -40.36 0.88 26.61
C THR A 335 -40.32 2.17 25.76
N PRO A 336 -41.05 3.23 26.14
CA PRO A 336 -41.25 4.40 25.29
C PRO A 336 -40.03 5.33 25.25
N VAL A 337 -39.86 5.93 24.08
CA VAL A 337 -38.92 7.01 23.76
C VAL A 337 -39.24 8.26 24.60
N GLU A 338 -38.27 8.71 25.39
CA GLU A 338 -38.31 10.02 26.05
C GLU A 338 -37.73 11.09 25.11
N SER A 339 -38.50 12.15 24.94
CA SER A 339 -38.25 13.30 24.08
C SER A 339 -37.16 14.21 24.68
N PRO A 340 -36.17 14.70 23.92
CA PRO A 340 -35.28 15.73 24.44
C PRO A 340 -35.94 17.12 24.40
N GLU A 341 -35.89 17.82 25.54
CA GLU A 341 -36.21 19.24 25.70
C GLU A 341 -35.15 20.17 25.05
N PRO A 342 -35.48 21.44 24.77
CA PRO A 342 -34.76 22.25 23.79
C PRO A 342 -33.45 22.86 24.30
N VAL A 343 -32.53 23.01 23.33
CA VAL A 343 -31.20 23.61 23.43
C VAL A 343 -31.25 25.06 23.93
N GLU A 344 -30.53 25.32 25.02
CA GLU A 344 -30.24 26.66 25.52
C GLU A 344 -29.14 27.32 24.66
N THR A 345 -29.41 28.56 24.28
CA THR A 345 -28.64 29.44 23.39
C THR A 345 -27.22 29.73 23.86
N ALA A 346 -26.24 29.55 22.96
CA ALA A 346 -24.87 30.06 23.12
C ALA A 346 -24.79 31.59 22.89
N PRO A 347 -23.98 32.34 23.66
CA PRO A 347 -23.80 33.78 23.47
C PRO A 347 -22.81 34.11 22.35
N ALA A 348 -23.04 35.27 21.73
CA ALA A 348 -22.37 35.82 20.57
C ALA A 348 -20.85 36.06 20.75
N ILE A 349 -20.09 35.82 19.68
CA ILE A 349 -18.68 36.18 19.52
C ILE A 349 -18.58 37.67 19.16
N PRO A 350 -17.74 38.49 19.82
CA PRO A 350 -17.55 39.89 19.46
C PRO A 350 -16.68 40.02 18.20
N SER A 351 -17.09 40.94 17.32
CA SER A 351 -16.44 41.31 16.07
C SER A 351 -15.04 41.89 16.29
N ALA A 352 -14.09 41.51 15.42
CA ALA A 352 -12.76 42.10 15.33
C ALA A 352 -12.81 43.54 14.78
N PRO A 353 -11.94 44.47 15.24
CA PRO A 353 -11.87 45.81 14.70
C PRO A 353 -10.92 45.89 13.50
N GLY A 354 -11.40 46.56 12.45
CA GLY A 354 -10.69 47.62 11.72
C GLY A 354 -9.43 47.25 10.93
N ALA A 355 -9.59 47.17 9.61
CA ALA A 355 -8.50 47.34 8.65
C ALA A 355 -7.86 48.73 8.81
N GLY A 356 -6.56 48.75 9.09
CA GLY A 356 -5.71 49.95 9.08
C GLY A 356 -4.99 50.13 7.74
N GLU A 357 -4.79 51.40 7.38
CA GLU A 357 -4.39 51.96 6.08
C GLU A 357 -3.10 51.41 5.45
N ILE A 358 -3.11 51.41 4.10
CA ILE A 358 -1.96 51.17 3.21
C ILE A 358 -1.19 52.49 2.98
N PRO A 359 0.14 52.57 3.19
CA PRO A 359 0.98 53.62 2.63
C PRO A 359 1.77 53.14 1.39
N PRO A 360 2.33 54.06 0.59
CA PRO A 360 2.55 53.85 -0.85
C PRO A 360 3.87 53.16 -1.22
N THR A 361 3.89 52.72 -2.49
CA THR A 361 4.90 51.96 -3.21
C THR A 361 6.31 52.56 -3.20
N GLY A 362 7.28 51.74 -2.80
CA GLY A 362 8.71 51.93 -3.03
C GLY A 362 9.39 50.55 -3.11
N VAL A 363 9.93 50.20 -4.27
CA VAL A 363 10.50 48.88 -4.56
C VAL A 363 11.91 48.79 -3.96
N SER A 364 12.10 47.89 -3.00
CA SER A 364 13.39 47.41 -2.52
C SER A 364 13.20 45.98 -2.01
N PRO A 365 14.16 45.07 -2.22
CA PRO A 365 13.98 43.65 -1.92
C PRO A 365 13.68 43.46 -0.43
N VAL A 366 12.50 42.93 -0.14
CA VAL A 366 12.04 42.65 1.22
C VAL A 366 12.70 41.34 1.65
N SER A 367 13.73 41.43 2.50
CA SER A 367 14.26 40.23 3.18
C SER A 367 13.52 40.06 4.50
N PHE A 368 12.92 38.89 4.71
CA PHE A 368 12.40 38.49 6.01
C PHE A 368 13.31 37.40 6.59
N SER A 369 13.77 37.61 7.82
CA SER A 369 14.47 36.58 8.60
C SER A 369 13.49 36.04 9.63
N SER A 370 13.17 34.75 9.55
CA SER A 370 12.45 34.04 10.61
C SER A 370 13.40 33.08 11.31
N THR A 371 13.34 33.05 12.65
CA THR A 371 14.10 32.11 13.47
C THR A 371 13.11 31.12 14.05
N VAL A 372 13.21 29.86 13.62
CA VAL A 372 12.44 28.76 14.18
C VAL A 372 13.35 27.96 15.10
N THR A 373 12.96 27.86 16.37
CA THR A 373 13.66 27.01 17.34
C THR A 373 12.99 25.64 17.37
N GLY A 374 13.56 24.67 16.65
CA GLY A 374 13.13 23.28 16.72
C GLY A 374 13.53 22.59 18.03
N ARG A 375 12.97 21.39 18.28
CA ARG A 375 13.14 20.59 19.52
C ARG A 375 14.58 20.21 19.91
N ILE A 376 15.58 20.52 19.07
CA ILE A 376 17.01 20.21 19.28
C ILE A 376 17.85 21.45 19.66
N GLY A 377 17.22 22.59 19.94
CA GLY A 377 17.87 23.74 20.58
C GLY A 377 18.91 24.49 19.74
N LYS A 378 19.02 24.22 18.44
CA LYS A 378 19.85 25.01 17.52
C LYS A 378 18.97 25.93 16.66
N PRO A 379 19.19 27.25 16.69
CA PRO A 379 18.44 28.17 15.83
C PRO A 379 18.91 28.01 14.37
N THR A 380 17.99 27.69 13.48
CA THR A 380 18.23 27.67 12.03
C THR A 380 17.65 28.95 11.44
N ARG A 381 18.51 29.74 10.76
CA ARG A 381 18.11 30.99 10.12
C ARG A 381 17.75 30.74 8.67
N PHE A 382 16.53 31.07 8.29
CA PHE A 382 16.08 31.03 6.89
C PHE A 382 16.08 32.45 6.33
N VAL A 383 16.69 32.61 5.16
CA VAL A 383 16.65 33.84 4.37
C VAL A 383 16.08 33.47 3.02
N CYS A 384 14.84 33.90 2.77
CA CYS A 384 14.21 33.77 1.47
C CYS A 384 14.47 35.04 0.66
N TYR A 385 14.86 34.85 -0.61
CA TYR A 385 14.89 35.89 -1.62
C TYR A 385 13.72 35.64 -2.56
N ILE A 386 12.93 36.68 -2.82
CA ILE A 386 11.91 36.64 -3.88
C ILE A 386 12.59 37.23 -5.11
N GLU A 387 12.84 36.41 -6.12
CA GLU A 387 13.15 36.91 -7.48
C GLU A 387 11.82 37.27 -8.15
N GLU A 388 11.76 38.44 -8.80
CA GLU A 388 10.57 38.90 -9.55
C GLU A 388 10.35 38.11 -10.84
#